data_AF-A0A2G6I5K5-F1
#
_entry.id   AF-A0A2G6I5K5-F1
#
_cell.length_a   1.000
_cell.length_b   1.000
_cell.length_c   1.000
_cell.angle_alpha   90.00
_cell.angle_beta   90.00
_cell.angle_gamma   90.00
#
_symmetry.space_group_name_H-M   'P 1'
#
loop_
_entity.id
_entity.type
_entity.pdbx_description
1 polymer ?
#
loop_
_entity_poly.entity_id
_entity_poly.type
_entity_poly.pdbx_seq_one_letter_code
_entity_poly.pdbx_strand_id
1 'polypeptide(L)'
;MAELERQLRSGVQTCEALVARALAATRETNGTLHAVLETLDDRARREARALDRELAAGKDRGPLHGIPFGVKDVFDVSGSVTTCQSWVSP
;
A
#
# COMPACT_ATOMS: atom_id res chain seq x y z
N MET A 1 12.62 -3.05 4.86
CA MET A 1 12.09 -3.82 3.71
C MET A 1 12.38 -5.31 3.86
N ALA A 2 13.64 -5.76 3.87
CA ALA A 2 13.99 -7.19 3.99
C ALA A 2 13.37 -7.92 5.21
N GLU A 3 13.17 -7.23 6.34
CA GLU A 3 12.50 -7.84 7.51
C GLU A 3 11.01 -8.08 7.26
N LEU A 4 10.27 -7.10 6.71
CA LEU A 4 8.86 -7.28 6.37
C LEU A 4 8.68 -8.38 5.32
N GLU A 5 9.57 -8.41 4.34
CA GLU A 5 9.64 -9.44 3.31
C GLU A 5 9.73 -10.86 3.91
N ARG A 6 10.62 -11.03 4.91
CA ARG A 6 10.75 -12.29 5.66
C ARG A 6 9.51 -12.61 6.47
N GLN A 7 8.94 -11.63 7.16
CA GLN A 7 7.74 -11.81 8.00
C GLN A 7 6.51 -12.25 7.19
N LEU A 8 6.36 -11.74 5.96
CA LEU A 8 5.31 -12.19 5.04
C LEU A 8 5.53 -13.65 4.62
N ARG A 9 6.76 -14.02 4.24
CA ARG A 9 7.09 -15.39 3.78
C ARG A 9 7.05 -16.42 4.90
N SER A 10 7.35 -16.03 6.13
CA SER A 10 7.26 -16.90 7.30
C SER A 10 5.84 -16.99 7.88
N GLY A 11 4.89 -16.19 7.39
CA GLY A 11 3.52 -16.13 7.89
C GLY A 11 3.38 -15.42 9.25
N VAL A 12 4.45 -14.84 9.79
CA VAL A 12 4.42 -14.01 11.00
C VAL A 12 3.53 -12.78 10.80
N GLN A 13 3.46 -12.29 9.57
CA GLN A 13 2.62 -11.17 9.17
C GLN A 13 1.88 -11.52 7.87
N THR A 14 0.67 -10.99 7.70
CA THR A 14 -0.07 -11.03 6.43
C THR A 14 0.03 -9.68 5.71
N CYS A 15 -0.14 -9.68 4.40
CA CYS A 15 -0.24 -8.49 3.57
C CYS A 15 -1.39 -7.61 4.07
N GLU A 16 -2.55 -8.20 4.37
CA GLU A 16 -3.72 -7.47 4.87
C GLU A 16 -3.43 -6.77 6.21
N ALA A 17 -2.79 -7.46 7.16
CA ALA A 17 -2.43 -6.86 8.44
C ALA A 17 -1.39 -5.74 8.27
N LEU A 18 -0.42 -5.92 7.37
CA LEU A 18 0.59 -4.91 7.07
C LEU A 18 -0.02 -3.64 6.46
N VAL A 19 -0.94 -3.80 5.50
CA VAL A 19 -1.70 -2.68 4.90
C VAL A 19 -2.57 -1.99 5.94
N ALA A 20 -3.29 -2.75 6.78
CA ALA A 20 -4.12 -2.18 7.82
C ALA A 20 -3.30 -1.31 8.80
N ARG A 21 -2.11 -1.79 9.18
CA ARG A 21 -1.18 -1.03 10.04
C ARG A 21 -0.68 0.24 9.36
N ALA A 22 -0.30 0.18 8.08
CA ALA A 22 0.15 1.35 7.32
C ALA A 22 -0.95 2.42 7.22
N LEU A 23 -2.17 2.01 6.86
CA LEU A 23 -3.32 2.92 6.77
C LEU A 23 -3.68 3.54 8.13
N ALA A 24 -3.58 2.78 9.22
CA ALA A 24 -3.79 3.30 10.57
C ALA A 24 -2.74 4.36 10.94
N ALA A 25 -1.46 4.08 10.69
CA ALA A 25 -0.38 5.04 10.93
C ALA A 25 -0.54 6.32 10.09
N THR A 26 -0.95 6.20 8.82
CA THR A 26 -1.26 7.36 7.97
C THR A 26 -2.41 8.17 8.55
N ARG A 27 -3.52 7.55 8.95
CA ARG A 27 -4.65 8.27 9.59
C ARG A 27 -4.24 9.00 10.86
N GLU A 28 -3.39 8.40 11.68
CA GLU A 28 -2.93 8.98 12.94
C GLU A 28 -2.00 10.18 12.73
N THR A 29 -1.11 10.11 11.72
CA THR A 29 -0.01 11.08 11.59
C THR A 29 -0.21 12.13 10.50
N ASN A 30 -1.01 11.85 9.47
CA ASN A 30 -1.10 12.71 8.28
C ASN A 30 -1.79 14.06 8.56
N GLY A 31 -2.57 14.17 9.64
CA GLY A 31 -3.14 15.45 10.08
C GLY A 31 -2.08 16.49 10.48
N THR A 32 -0.91 16.03 10.91
CA THR A 32 0.23 16.90 11.26
C THR A 32 1.27 16.96 10.15
N LEU A 33 1.54 15.83 9.50
CA LEU A 33 2.60 15.73 8.51
C LEU A 33 2.20 16.23 7.13
N HIS A 34 0.91 16.20 6.78
CA HIS A 34 0.38 16.57 5.45
C HIS A 34 1.16 15.90 4.29
N ALA A 35 1.59 14.65 4.49
CA ALA A 35 2.47 13.94 3.58
C ALA A 35 1.73 13.16 2.47
N VAL A 36 0.44 12.87 2.68
CA VAL A 36 -0.39 12.05 1.78
C VAL A 36 -1.63 12.84 1.36
N LEU A 37 -1.87 12.93 0.05
CA LEU A 37 -3.05 13.60 -0.51
C LEU A 37 -4.30 12.70 -0.50
N GLU A 38 -4.14 11.46 -0.94
CA GLU A 38 -5.20 10.46 -1.06
C GLU A 38 -4.67 9.09 -0.62
N THR A 39 -5.52 8.31 0.03
CA THR A 39 -5.27 6.89 0.27
C THR A 39 -6.29 6.05 -0.49
N LEU A 40 -5.83 4.95 -1.10
CA LEU A 40 -6.69 4.01 -1.82
C LEU A 40 -7.11 2.83 -0.93
N ASP A 41 -7.74 3.12 0.20
CA ASP A 41 -8.01 2.15 1.30
C ASP A 41 -8.64 0.84 0.83
N ASP A 42 -9.77 0.91 0.11
CA ASP A 42 -10.50 -0.28 -0.33
C ASP A 42 -9.72 -1.11 -1.35
N ARG A 43 -9.04 -0.43 -2.27
CA ARG A 43 -8.16 -1.08 -3.25
C ARG A 43 -7.00 -1.77 -2.54
N ALA A 44 -6.31 -1.07 -1.64
CA ALA A 44 -5.16 -1.60 -0.91
C ALA A 44 -5.54 -2.83 -0.09
N ARG A 45 -6.66 -2.80 0.64
CA ARG A 45 -7.15 -3.95 1.41
C ARG A 45 -7.52 -5.14 0.52
N ARG A 46 -8.21 -4.89 -0.59
CA ARG A 46 -8.64 -5.94 -1.52
C ARG A 46 -7.45 -6.61 -2.22
N GLU A 47 -6.46 -5.82 -2.65
CA GLU A 47 -5.23 -6.32 -3.26
C GLU A 47 -4.38 -7.10 -2.24
N ALA A 48 -4.27 -6.62 -1.00
CA ALA A 48 -3.54 -7.31 0.06
C ALA A 48 -4.11 -8.72 0.32
N ARG A 49 -5.44 -8.86 0.46
CA ARG A 49 -6.10 -10.17 0.58
C ARG A 49 -5.90 -11.07 -0.64
N ALA A 50 -5.74 -10.51 -1.83
CA ALA A 50 -5.42 -11.30 -3.02
C ALA A 50 -3.97 -11.80 -2.98
N LEU A 51 -3.03 -10.95 -2.55
CA LEU A 51 -1.62 -11.30 -2.40
C LEU A 51 -1.41 -12.35 -1.31
N ASP A 52 -2.11 -12.26 -0.16
CA ASP A 52 -2.08 -13.30 0.87
C ASP A 52 -2.51 -14.68 0.31
N ARG A 53 -3.57 -14.71 -0.51
CA ARG A 53 -4.01 -15.95 -1.19
C ARG A 53 -2.99 -16.47 -2.20
N GLU A 54 -2.32 -15.59 -2.92
CA GLU A 54 -1.27 -15.99 -3.87
C GLU A 54 -0.05 -16.55 -3.15
N LEU A 55 0.41 -15.90 -2.09
CA LEU A 55 1.55 -16.37 -1.30
C LEU A 55 1.26 -17.72 -0.66
N ALA A 56 0.05 -17.91 -0.12
CA ALA A 56 -0.40 -19.20 0.41
C ALA A 56 -0.48 -20.30 -0.66
N ALA A 57 -0.72 -19.93 -1.92
CA ALA A 57 -0.70 -20.84 -3.06
C ALA A 57 0.72 -21.05 -3.65
N GLY A 58 1.77 -20.54 -3.00
CA GLY A 58 3.16 -20.65 -3.46
C GLY A 58 3.55 -19.68 -4.58
N LYS A 59 2.68 -18.73 -4.94
CA LYS A 59 2.95 -17.73 -5.97
C LYS A 59 3.56 -16.47 -5.34
N ASP A 60 4.88 -16.49 -5.18
CA ASP A 60 5.66 -15.33 -4.78
C ASP A 60 5.93 -14.41 -6.00
N ARG A 61 5.68 -13.10 -5.84
CA ARG A 61 5.90 -12.08 -6.90
C ARG A 61 7.26 -11.40 -6.79
N GLY A 62 8.08 -11.80 -5.81
CA GLY A 62 9.41 -11.24 -5.55
C GLY A 62 9.45 -10.32 -4.33
N PRO A 63 10.51 -9.49 -4.20
CA PRO A 63 10.82 -8.79 -2.95
C PRO A 63 9.75 -7.81 -2.44
N LEU A 64 8.87 -7.34 -3.34
CA LEU A 64 7.80 -6.39 -3.00
C LEU A 64 6.41 -7.05 -2.89
N HIS A 65 6.31 -8.39 -2.94
CA HIS A 65 5.04 -9.08 -2.76
C HIS A 65 4.39 -8.66 -1.43
N GLY A 66 3.24 -7.97 -1.50
CA GLY A 66 2.46 -7.57 -0.33
C GLY A 66 2.94 -6.33 0.43
N ILE A 67 4.03 -5.67 0.01
CA ILE A 67 4.57 -4.52 0.73
C ILE A 67 3.83 -3.24 0.33
N PRO A 68 3.18 -2.51 1.28
CA PRO A 68 2.54 -1.23 0.97
C PRO A 68 3.58 -0.15 0.66
N PHE A 69 3.22 0.76 -0.24
CA PHE A 69 4.05 1.90 -0.61
C PHE A 69 3.18 3.11 -0.98
N GLY A 70 3.78 4.30 -0.92
CA GLY A 70 3.18 5.53 -1.44
C GLY A 70 3.74 5.88 -2.81
N VAL A 71 2.94 6.57 -3.61
CA VAL A 71 3.33 7.08 -4.93
C VAL A 71 3.25 8.60 -4.89
N LYS A 72 4.26 9.29 -5.41
CA LYS A 72 4.22 10.76 -5.54
C LYS A 72 3.11 11.13 -6.52
N ASP A 73 2.32 12.15 -6.20
CA ASP A 73 1.22 12.66 -7.04
C ASP A 73 1.70 13.41 -8.29
N VAL A 74 2.60 12.79 -9.05
CA VAL A 74 3.07 13.18 -10.38
C VAL A 74 3.20 11.95 -11.28
N PHE A 75 2.81 10.78 -10.76
CA PHE A 75 2.79 9.51 -11.46
C PHE A 75 1.35 9.04 -11.54
N ASP A 76 0.94 8.61 -12.73
CA ASP A 76 -0.42 8.13 -12.93
C ASP A 76 -0.67 6.82 -12.20
N VAL A 77 -1.72 6.82 -11.39
CA VAL A 77 -2.26 5.63 -10.74
C VAL A 77 -3.66 5.39 -11.30
N SER A 78 -3.83 4.30 -12.06
CA SER A 78 -5.11 3.98 -12.69
C SER A 78 -6.25 3.96 -11.66
N GLY A 79 -7.32 4.71 -11.93
CA GLY A 79 -8.48 4.84 -11.05
C GLY A 79 -8.36 5.91 -9.95
N SER A 80 -7.25 6.66 -9.90
CA SER A 80 -7.06 7.89 -9.10
C SER A 80 -6.98 9.10 -10.02
N VAL A 81 -7.21 10.28 -9.44
CA VAL A 81 -6.87 11.56 -10.09
C VAL A 81 -5.42 11.91 -9.73
N THR A 82 -4.58 12.13 -10.74
CA THR A 82 -3.24 12.73 -10.56
C THR A 82 -3.40 14.25 -10.56
N THR A 83 -3.06 14.94 -9.46
CA THR A 83 -3.24 16.42 -9.38
C THR A 83 -1.97 17.19 -9.72
N CYS A 84 -0.79 16.54 -9.74
CA CYS A 84 0.49 17.23 -9.85
C CYS A 84 0.66 18.33 -8.79
N GLN A 85 0.00 18.17 -7.63
CA GLN A 85 -0.10 19.18 -6.57
C GLN A 85 -0.58 20.56 -7.06
N SER A 86 -1.45 20.57 -8.08
CA SER A 86 -1.93 21.77 -8.75
C SER A 86 -3.45 21.79 -8.83
N TRP A 87 -4.03 22.99 -8.80
CA TRP A 87 -5.45 23.23 -9.01
C TRP A 87 -5.81 23.43 -10.49
N VAL A 88 -4.81 23.43 -11.38
CA VAL A 88 -5.06 23.53 -12.82
C VAL A 88 -5.85 22.31 -13.25
N SER A 89 -7.02 22.57 -13.83
CA SER A 89 -7.85 21.49 -14.35
C SER A 89 -7.12 20.73 -15.47
N PRO A 90 -7.27 19.40 -15.55
CA PRO A 90 -6.71 18.62 -16.63
C PRO A 90 -7.22 19.05 -18.01
#